data_AF-A0A1H2JZ33-F1
#
_entry.id   AF-A0A1H2JZ33-F1
#
_cell.length_a   1.000
_cell.length_b   1.000
_cell.length_c   1.000
_cell.angle_alpha   90.00
_cell.angle_beta   90.00
_cell.angle_gamma   90.00
#
_symmetry.space_group_name_H-M   'P 1'
#
loop_
_entity.id
_entity.type
_entity.pdbx_description
1 polymer ?
#
loop_
_entity_poly.entity_id
_entity_poly.type
_entity_poly.pdbx_seq_one_letter_code
_entity_poly.pdbx_strand_id
1 'polypeptide(L)'
;MAFEFGTIDPGGDLPDEGVDVFGSLAGLSPEALISTAAYSASMNAANTSRTLIAASLLHEQREEEYLLRRSEIYSGEAGSIDEFLDRTAQAVSGADPYEQFGPNGFEQATAELGAALTITAAEARDLIRTGDAMRYRLPLTGTTLACGRIDLRRFMIALNRTDFVDDATMPMVDAALAEAILARDPMSTTRFTALVDQIVHRQAPEAVKRRNDQATRDRGVNIRPDRHQPGQSRITGHFPHTDAAALNAQLTAMATGVHTGDPRTMPQRRADALLALAHGKQTLDCQCPDCAPPPAEQNLDTPEPADAETPEPEPTPVAVPGVTDTAATEPDDNEPAPELTGDCTCTCTSCRAPRPTYHIVGNLTTLIGLDNDPGMLDGHGLIDAHTMRRLFADAAHTFITTGARTDPADADTRAAAAASTYVPSKKLQALVRAGEL
;
A
#
# COMPACT_ATOMS: atom_id res chain seq x y z
N MET A 1 -38.44 -12.38 -9.51
CA MET A 1 -39.19 -11.88 -8.34
C MET A 1 -38.50 -10.62 -7.88
N ALA A 2 -39.14 -9.46 -8.01
CA ALA A 2 -38.67 -8.27 -7.34
C ALA A 2 -38.89 -8.50 -5.84
N PHE A 3 -37.81 -8.63 -5.08
CA PHE A 3 -37.90 -8.57 -3.62
C PHE A 3 -38.24 -7.11 -3.30
N GLU A 4 -39.53 -6.82 -3.12
CA GLU A 4 -39.96 -5.64 -2.37
C GLU A 4 -39.48 -5.86 -0.93
N PHE A 5 -38.24 -5.46 -0.64
CA PHE A 5 -37.97 -4.93 0.68
C PHE A 5 -39.00 -3.83 0.85
N GLY A 6 -39.91 -4.00 1.82
CA GLY A 6 -40.94 -3.00 2.14
C GLY A 6 -40.34 -1.61 2.16
N THR A 7 -41.14 -0.59 1.89
CA THR A 7 -40.70 0.81 1.90
C THR A 7 -40.01 1.13 3.23
N ILE A 8 -38.69 0.93 3.28
CA ILE A 8 -37.84 1.38 4.37
C ILE A 8 -37.90 2.89 4.22
N ASP A 9 -38.64 3.54 5.10
CA ASP A 9 -38.58 4.97 5.27
C ASP A 9 -37.09 5.33 5.37
N PRO A 10 -36.55 6.23 4.51
CA PRO A 10 -35.14 6.60 4.55
C PRO A 10 -34.68 7.12 5.92
N GLY A 11 -35.61 7.41 6.83
CA GLY A 11 -35.40 7.71 8.24
C GLY A 11 -35.19 6.51 9.18
N GLY A 12 -34.61 5.39 8.75
CA GLY A 12 -33.98 4.44 9.67
C GLY A 12 -34.87 3.87 10.81
N ASP A 13 -36.13 3.57 10.53
CA ASP A 13 -36.94 2.80 11.48
C ASP A 13 -36.59 1.31 11.44
N LEU A 14 -36.69 0.67 12.61
CA LEU A 14 -36.60 -0.78 12.76
C LEU A 14 -37.55 -1.44 11.75
N PRO A 15 -37.18 -2.60 11.16
CA PRO A 15 -38.14 -3.35 10.33
C PRO A 15 -39.42 -3.58 11.14
N ASP A 16 -40.58 -3.42 10.51
CA ASP A 16 -41.90 -3.60 11.16
C ASP A 16 -41.91 -4.86 12.05
N GLU A 17 -42.55 -4.80 13.22
CA GLU A 17 -42.65 -5.94 14.14
C GLU A 17 -43.18 -7.18 13.38
N GLY A 18 -42.35 -8.23 13.32
CA GLY A 18 -42.68 -9.48 12.63
C GLY A 18 -42.13 -9.64 11.21
N VAL A 19 -41.41 -8.66 10.67
CA VAL A 19 -40.68 -8.81 9.40
C VAL A 19 -39.44 -9.66 9.63
N ASP A 20 -39.55 -10.95 9.31
CA ASP A 20 -38.39 -11.82 9.22
C ASP A 20 -37.62 -11.54 7.92
N VAL A 21 -36.65 -10.63 8.02
CA VAL A 21 -35.76 -10.21 6.93
C VAL A 21 -35.05 -11.42 6.27
N PHE A 22 -34.79 -12.48 7.04
CA PHE A 22 -34.04 -13.65 6.59
C PHE A 22 -34.92 -14.87 6.31
N GLY A 23 -36.16 -14.90 6.81
CA GLY A 23 -37.12 -15.98 6.61
C GLY A 23 -37.43 -16.23 5.14
N SER A 24 -37.38 -15.17 4.33
CA SER A 24 -37.51 -15.24 2.87
C SER A 24 -36.38 -15.99 2.16
N LEU A 25 -35.23 -16.19 2.83
CA LEU A 25 -34.07 -16.92 2.30
C LEU A 25 -34.06 -18.40 2.72
N ALA A 26 -34.61 -18.73 3.90
CA ALA A 26 -34.45 -20.05 4.53
C ALA A 26 -35.09 -21.23 3.75
N GLY A 27 -36.02 -20.95 2.83
CA GLY A 27 -36.70 -21.97 1.99
C GLY A 27 -36.25 -22.00 0.52
N LEU A 28 -35.26 -21.19 0.14
CA LEU A 28 -34.81 -21.08 -1.25
C LEU A 28 -33.90 -22.25 -1.65
N SER A 29 -33.95 -22.63 -2.93
CA SER A 29 -32.97 -23.57 -3.50
C SER A 29 -31.56 -22.96 -3.50
N PRO A 30 -30.50 -23.76 -3.58
CA PRO A 30 -29.14 -23.25 -3.75
C PRO A 30 -28.99 -22.27 -4.93
N GLU A 31 -29.63 -22.53 -6.08
CA GLU A 31 -29.55 -21.61 -7.22
C GLU A 31 -30.26 -20.28 -6.93
N ALA A 32 -31.42 -20.33 -6.27
CA ALA A 32 -32.15 -19.13 -5.87
C ALA A 32 -31.36 -18.32 -4.82
N LEU A 33 -30.69 -18.98 -3.87
CA LEU A 33 -29.80 -18.33 -2.91
C LEU A 33 -28.61 -17.64 -3.60
N ILE A 34 -27.97 -18.32 -4.56
CA ILE A 34 -26.86 -17.75 -5.33
C ILE A 34 -27.33 -16.55 -6.16
N SER A 35 -28.47 -16.66 -6.85
CA SER A 35 -29.05 -15.57 -7.64
C SER A 35 -29.40 -14.36 -6.77
N THR A 36 -29.99 -14.58 -5.60
CA THR A 36 -30.31 -13.51 -4.64
C THR A 36 -29.04 -12.85 -4.13
N ALA A 37 -28.00 -13.61 -3.78
CA ALA A 37 -26.72 -13.06 -3.36
C ALA A 37 -26.05 -12.21 -4.46
N ALA A 38 -26.07 -12.68 -5.71
CA ALA A 38 -25.53 -11.95 -6.85
C ALA A 38 -26.30 -10.64 -7.13
N TYR A 39 -27.63 -10.68 -7.08
CA TYR A 39 -28.47 -9.49 -7.23
C TYR A 39 -28.21 -8.47 -6.11
N SER A 40 -28.19 -8.90 -4.85
CA SER A 40 -27.91 -8.03 -3.71
C SER A 40 -26.52 -7.40 -3.80
N ALA A 41 -25.51 -8.15 -4.24
CA ALA A 41 -24.17 -7.60 -4.48
C ALA A 41 -24.17 -6.50 -5.54
N SER A 42 -24.89 -6.69 -6.65
CA SER A 42 -25.05 -5.67 -7.70
C SER A 42 -25.80 -4.44 -7.18
N MET A 43 -26.86 -4.63 -6.39
CA MET A 43 -27.62 -3.54 -5.79
C MET A 43 -26.78 -2.75 -4.79
N ASN A 44 -25.96 -3.43 -3.98
CA ASN A 44 -25.03 -2.78 -3.06
C ASN A 44 -24.02 -1.91 -3.83
N ALA A 45 -23.45 -2.41 -4.93
CA ALA A 45 -22.50 -1.64 -5.74
C ALA A 45 -23.15 -0.38 -6.37
N ALA A 46 -24.38 -0.52 -6.89
CA ALA A 46 -25.15 0.60 -7.41
C ALA A 46 -25.51 1.62 -6.32
N ASN A 47 -25.90 1.16 -5.13
CA ASN A 47 -26.23 2.02 -4.00
C ASN A 47 -24.99 2.73 -3.44
N THR A 48 -23.86 2.03 -3.33
CA THR A 48 -22.57 2.66 -3.00
C THR A 48 -22.22 3.77 -3.99
N SER A 49 -22.38 3.51 -5.29
CA SER A 49 -22.15 4.52 -6.33
C SER A 49 -23.06 5.74 -6.13
N ARG A 50 -24.35 5.53 -5.85
CA ARG A 50 -25.29 6.62 -5.56
C ARG A 50 -24.89 7.42 -4.34
N THR A 51 -24.49 6.78 -3.25
CA THR A 51 -24.00 7.45 -2.04
C THR A 51 -22.80 8.34 -2.36
N LEU A 52 -21.83 7.84 -3.14
CA LEU A 52 -20.66 8.61 -3.56
C LEU A 52 -21.03 9.82 -4.41
N ILE A 53 -21.91 9.65 -5.41
CA ILE A 53 -22.37 10.75 -6.25
C ILE A 53 -23.15 11.79 -5.43
N ALA A 54 -24.02 11.36 -4.52
CA ALA A 54 -24.76 12.27 -3.64
C ALA A 54 -23.82 13.05 -2.70
N ALA A 55 -22.80 12.40 -2.14
CA ALA A 55 -21.80 13.06 -1.31
C ALA A 55 -21.02 14.15 -2.07
N SER A 56 -20.62 13.86 -3.31
CA SER A 56 -19.95 14.84 -4.18
C SER A 56 -20.85 16.01 -4.57
N LEU A 57 -22.11 15.74 -4.93
CA LEU A 57 -23.08 16.79 -5.28
C LEU A 57 -23.43 17.68 -4.08
N LEU A 58 -23.53 17.10 -2.87
CA LEU A 58 -23.72 17.86 -1.64
C LEU A 58 -22.54 18.82 -1.42
N HIS A 59 -21.31 18.34 -1.62
CA HIS A 59 -20.11 19.19 -1.54
C HIS A 59 -20.17 20.33 -2.57
N GLU A 60 -20.47 20.03 -3.84
CA GLU A 60 -20.58 21.04 -4.90
C GLU A 60 -21.64 22.11 -4.57
N GLN A 61 -22.82 21.70 -4.10
CA GLN A 61 -23.88 22.62 -3.72
C GLN A 61 -23.50 23.50 -2.53
N ARG A 62 -22.89 22.93 -1.48
CA ARG A 62 -22.46 23.70 -0.30
C ARG A 62 -21.32 24.65 -0.62
N GLU A 63 -20.44 24.27 -1.54
CA GLU A 63 -19.36 25.14 -2.01
C GLU A 63 -19.92 26.30 -2.84
N GLU A 64 -20.90 26.05 -3.73
CA GLU A 64 -21.60 27.11 -4.47
C GLU A 64 -22.31 28.09 -3.53
N GLU A 65 -23.07 27.60 -2.56
CA GLU A 65 -23.76 28.43 -1.55
C GLU A 65 -22.77 29.23 -0.68
N TYR A 66 -21.61 28.66 -0.36
CA TYR A 66 -20.55 29.36 0.35
C TYR A 66 -19.94 30.48 -0.51
N LEU A 67 -19.61 30.20 -1.77
CA LEU A 67 -19.05 31.19 -2.70
C LEU A 67 -20.04 32.31 -3.02
N LEU A 68 -21.34 32.00 -3.16
CA LEU A 68 -22.40 32.98 -3.36
C LEU A 68 -22.46 33.98 -2.20
N ARG A 69 -22.55 33.48 -0.95
CA ARG A 69 -22.52 34.33 0.26
C ARG A 69 -21.26 35.18 0.33
N ARG A 70 -20.11 34.64 -0.09
CA ARG A 70 -18.86 35.40 -0.14
C ARG A 70 -18.91 36.52 -1.18
N SER A 71 -19.53 36.26 -2.33
CA SER A 71 -19.66 37.23 -3.43
C SER A 71 -20.61 38.39 -3.13
N GLU A 72 -21.63 38.18 -2.28
CA GLU A 72 -22.53 39.24 -1.81
C GLU A 72 -21.80 40.31 -1.00
N ILE A 73 -20.73 39.92 -0.29
CA ILE A 73 -19.93 40.82 0.54
C ILE A 73 -18.75 41.38 -0.25
N TYR A 74 -18.13 40.56 -1.12
CA TYR A 74 -16.98 40.95 -1.93
C TYR A 74 -17.23 40.64 -3.40
N SER A 75 -17.41 41.68 -4.22
CA SER A 75 -17.57 41.52 -5.67
C SER A 75 -16.35 40.93 -6.38
N GLY A 76 -15.19 40.85 -5.70
CA GLY A 76 -13.92 40.42 -6.28
C GLY A 76 -13.27 41.47 -7.18
N GLU A 77 -14.01 42.51 -7.58
CA GLU A 77 -13.49 43.65 -8.33
C GLU A 77 -12.81 44.64 -7.38
N ALA A 78 -11.63 45.12 -7.76
CA ALA A 78 -10.99 46.26 -7.13
C ALA A 78 -11.19 47.47 -8.05
N GLY A 79 -11.77 48.55 -7.54
CA GLY A 79 -11.95 49.80 -8.26
C GLY A 79 -10.64 50.56 -8.50
N SER A 80 -9.54 50.13 -7.86
CA SER A 80 -8.20 50.69 -8.02
C SER A 80 -7.09 49.68 -7.69
N ILE A 81 -5.86 50.00 -8.11
CA ILE A 81 -4.66 49.22 -7.76
C ILE A 81 -4.41 49.26 -6.24
N ASP A 82 -4.62 50.41 -5.59
CA ASP A 82 -4.43 50.55 -4.15
C ASP A 82 -5.41 49.67 -3.36
N GLU A 83 -6.67 49.62 -3.78
CA GLU A 83 -7.67 48.72 -3.19
C GLU A 83 -7.31 47.24 -3.38
N PHE A 84 -6.77 46.87 -4.54
CA PHE A 84 -6.27 45.51 -4.77
C PHE A 84 -5.09 45.16 -3.85
N LEU A 85 -4.14 46.09 -3.69
CA LEU A 85 -2.99 45.90 -2.81
C LEU A 85 -3.41 45.80 -1.35
N ASP A 86 -4.37 46.61 -0.90
CA ASP A 86 -4.92 46.55 0.46
C ASP A 86 -5.63 45.22 0.72
N ARG A 87 -6.46 44.73 -0.22
CA ARG A 87 -7.10 43.41 -0.10
C ARG A 87 -6.08 42.27 -0.09
N THR A 88 -5.02 42.38 -0.90
CA THR A 88 -3.92 41.40 -0.91
C THR A 88 -3.16 41.41 0.42
N ALA A 89 -2.88 42.59 0.98
CA ALA A 89 -2.24 42.74 2.28
C ALA A 89 -3.11 42.17 3.41
N GLN A 90 -4.43 42.35 3.35
CA GLN A 90 -5.38 41.73 4.30
C GLN A 90 -5.38 40.21 4.19
N ALA A 91 -5.43 39.65 2.97
CA ALA A 91 -5.34 38.20 2.77
C ALA A 91 -4.00 37.62 3.28
N VAL A 92 -2.88 38.32 3.07
CA VAL A 92 -1.56 37.92 3.56
C VAL A 92 -1.42 38.08 5.08
N SER A 93 -2.14 39.05 5.67
CA SER A 93 -2.17 39.25 7.13
C SER A 93 -2.87 38.13 7.91
N GLY A 94 -3.49 37.17 7.21
CA GLY A 94 -4.12 36.00 7.81
C GLY A 94 -5.48 36.29 8.43
N ALA A 95 -6.24 37.26 7.88
CA ALA A 95 -7.66 37.39 8.22
C ALA A 95 -8.34 36.05 7.98
N ASP A 96 -8.85 35.42 9.05
CA ASP A 96 -9.38 34.08 8.99
C ASP A 96 -10.72 34.10 8.24
N PRO A 97 -10.82 33.51 7.03
CA PRO A 97 -12.08 33.44 6.31
C PRO A 97 -13.16 32.69 7.11
N TYR A 98 -12.75 31.83 8.03
CA TYR A 98 -13.65 31.09 8.91
C TYR A 98 -14.36 32.01 9.92
N GLU A 99 -13.66 33.00 10.50
CA GLU A 99 -14.28 33.95 11.44
C GLU A 99 -15.33 34.82 10.76
N GLN A 100 -15.14 35.13 9.48
CA GLN A 100 -16.03 36.01 8.73
C GLN A 100 -17.20 35.26 8.05
N PHE A 101 -16.95 34.05 7.53
CA PHE A 101 -17.92 33.33 6.70
C PHE A 101 -18.36 31.98 7.28
N GLY A 102 -17.74 31.55 8.38
CA GLY A 102 -17.93 30.22 8.94
C GLY A 102 -17.27 29.12 8.11
N PRO A 103 -17.69 27.85 8.31
CA PRO A 103 -17.11 26.71 7.61
C PRO A 103 -17.30 26.81 6.09
N ASN A 104 -16.31 26.36 5.32
CA ASN A 104 -16.43 26.31 3.86
C ASN A 104 -17.43 25.22 3.40
N GLY A 105 -17.70 25.12 2.09
CA GLY A 105 -18.67 24.16 1.57
C GLY A 105 -18.28 22.72 1.86
N PHE A 106 -17.00 22.38 1.76
CA PHE A 106 -16.49 21.05 2.08
C PHE A 106 -16.68 20.67 3.56
N GLU A 107 -16.45 21.60 4.49
CA GLU A 107 -16.64 21.40 5.93
C GLU A 107 -18.13 21.23 6.28
N GLN A 108 -19.00 22.05 5.69
CA GLN A 108 -20.45 21.93 5.84
C GLN A 108 -20.95 20.58 5.32
N ALA A 109 -20.59 20.21 4.08
CA ALA A 109 -20.98 18.94 3.49
C ALA A 109 -20.46 17.74 4.29
N THR A 110 -19.22 17.80 4.80
CA THR A 110 -18.64 16.78 5.67
C THR A 110 -19.47 16.61 6.95
N ALA A 111 -19.81 17.71 7.62
CA ALA A 111 -20.57 17.68 8.87
C ALA A 111 -21.99 17.14 8.65
N GLU A 112 -22.69 17.63 7.63
CA GLU A 112 -24.05 17.21 7.28
C GLU A 112 -24.11 15.74 6.88
N LEU A 113 -23.20 15.29 6.00
CA LEU A 113 -23.13 13.90 5.55
C LEU A 113 -22.77 12.96 6.71
N GLY A 114 -21.79 13.35 7.54
CA GLY A 114 -21.37 12.57 8.70
C GLY A 114 -22.51 12.39 9.70
N ALA A 115 -23.26 13.46 9.98
CA ALA A 115 -24.42 13.42 10.85
C ALA A 115 -25.54 12.54 10.27
N ALA A 116 -25.85 12.70 8.97
CA ALA A 116 -26.92 11.94 8.30
C ALA A 116 -26.63 10.43 8.22
N LEU A 117 -25.36 10.05 8.01
CA LEU A 117 -24.96 8.64 7.90
C LEU A 117 -24.50 8.02 9.22
N THR A 118 -24.45 8.79 10.31
CA THR A 118 -23.95 8.36 11.63
C THR A 118 -22.49 7.87 11.60
N ILE A 119 -21.66 8.50 10.75
CA ILE A 119 -20.24 8.14 10.55
C ILE A 119 -19.32 9.25 11.04
N THR A 120 -18.02 8.94 11.14
CA THR A 120 -17.02 9.96 11.52
C THR A 120 -16.85 11.00 10.41
N ALA A 121 -16.42 12.22 10.79
CA ALA A 121 -16.05 13.24 9.82
C ALA A 121 -14.91 12.79 8.88
N ALA A 122 -14.06 11.86 9.33
CA ALA A 122 -13.01 11.28 8.49
C ALA A 122 -13.60 10.41 7.37
N GLU A 123 -14.51 9.51 7.72
CA GLU A 123 -15.20 8.66 6.74
C GLU A 123 -16.07 9.49 5.78
N ALA A 124 -16.76 10.52 6.27
CA ALA A 124 -17.53 11.43 5.42
C ALA A 124 -16.64 12.17 4.41
N ARG A 125 -15.47 12.67 4.83
CA ARG A 125 -14.48 13.28 3.91
C ARG A 125 -14.00 12.30 2.85
N ASP A 126 -13.76 11.06 3.23
CA ASP A 126 -13.32 10.03 2.29
C ASP A 126 -14.41 9.68 1.27
N LEU A 127 -15.68 9.62 1.68
CA LEU A 127 -16.82 9.44 0.76
C LEU A 127 -16.95 10.59 -0.24
N ILE A 128 -16.85 11.85 0.23
CA ILE A 128 -16.92 13.02 -0.66
C ILE A 128 -15.77 12.99 -1.67
N ARG A 129 -14.53 12.82 -1.21
CA ARG A 129 -13.35 12.75 -2.09
C ARG A 129 -13.42 11.60 -3.10
N THR A 130 -13.91 10.45 -2.66
CA THR A 130 -14.11 9.29 -3.54
C THR A 130 -15.20 9.58 -4.56
N GLY A 131 -16.28 10.26 -4.17
CA GLY A 131 -17.33 10.73 -5.07
C GLY A 131 -16.84 11.74 -6.10
N ASP A 132 -16.07 12.74 -5.68
CA ASP A 132 -15.45 13.73 -6.56
C ASP A 132 -14.52 13.03 -7.58
N ALA A 133 -13.68 12.11 -7.11
CA ALA A 133 -12.83 11.33 -8.01
C ALA A 133 -13.65 10.46 -8.97
N MET A 134 -14.75 9.85 -8.51
CA MET A 134 -15.64 9.07 -9.37
C MET A 134 -16.32 9.95 -10.43
N ARG A 135 -16.64 11.21 -10.14
CA ARG A 135 -17.30 12.11 -11.10
C ARG A 135 -16.34 12.76 -12.10
N TYR A 136 -15.22 13.27 -11.61
CA TYR A 136 -14.36 14.16 -12.37
C TYR A 136 -13.07 13.52 -12.86
N ARG A 137 -12.65 12.41 -12.23
CA ARG A 137 -11.35 11.78 -12.49
C ARG A 137 -11.45 10.42 -13.14
N LEU A 138 -12.34 9.57 -12.64
CA LEU A 138 -12.52 8.17 -13.07
C LEU A 138 -14.00 7.85 -13.41
N PRO A 139 -14.71 8.65 -14.24
CA PRO A 139 -16.12 8.43 -14.54
C PRO A 139 -16.43 7.08 -15.22
N LEU A 140 -15.57 6.62 -16.13
CA LEU A 140 -15.77 5.36 -16.86
C LEU A 140 -15.49 4.16 -15.95
N THR A 141 -14.42 4.20 -15.15
CA THR A 141 -14.15 3.19 -14.14
C THR A 141 -15.24 3.19 -13.06
N GLY A 142 -15.74 4.36 -12.66
CA GLY A 142 -16.88 4.51 -11.76
C GLY A 142 -18.15 3.83 -12.29
N THR A 143 -18.39 3.88 -13.61
CA THR A 143 -19.51 3.17 -14.24
C THR A 143 -19.39 1.65 -14.06
N THR A 144 -18.17 1.11 -14.03
CA THR A 144 -17.95 -0.33 -13.76
C THR A 144 -18.27 -0.73 -12.31
N LEU A 145 -18.14 0.20 -11.36
CA LEU A 145 -18.64 0.01 -9.99
C LEU A 145 -20.17 0.08 -9.99
N ALA A 146 -20.76 1.06 -10.67
CA ALA A 146 -22.21 1.24 -10.72
C ALA A 146 -22.96 0.03 -11.31
N CYS A 147 -22.36 -0.68 -12.26
CA CYS A 147 -22.93 -1.92 -12.81
C CYS A 147 -22.56 -3.20 -12.03
N GLY A 148 -21.88 -3.07 -10.89
CA GLY A 148 -21.46 -4.20 -10.06
C GLY A 148 -20.36 -5.08 -10.67
N ARG A 149 -19.68 -4.61 -11.73
CA ARG A 149 -18.55 -5.34 -12.33
C ARG A 149 -17.36 -5.42 -11.38
N ILE A 150 -17.14 -4.34 -10.64
CA ILE A 150 -16.18 -4.25 -9.52
C ILE A 150 -16.90 -3.82 -8.25
N ASP A 151 -16.27 -4.11 -7.10
CA ASP A 151 -16.70 -3.62 -5.80
C ASP A 151 -15.97 -2.31 -5.44
N LEU A 152 -16.41 -1.65 -4.36
CA LEU A 152 -15.78 -0.42 -3.89
C LEU A 152 -14.29 -0.61 -3.61
N ARG A 153 -13.91 -1.77 -3.06
CA ARG A 153 -12.51 -2.09 -2.77
C ARG A 153 -11.64 -2.06 -4.03
N ARG A 154 -12.09 -2.64 -5.14
CA ARG A 154 -11.37 -2.58 -6.42
C ARG A 154 -11.39 -1.17 -7.03
N PHE A 155 -12.49 -0.43 -6.89
CA PHE A 155 -12.53 0.98 -7.30
C PHE A 155 -11.47 1.81 -6.55
N MET A 156 -11.36 1.65 -5.23
CA MET A 156 -10.33 2.32 -4.42
C MET A 156 -8.91 1.93 -4.82
N ILE A 157 -8.68 0.68 -5.26
CA ILE A 157 -7.39 0.29 -5.83
C ILE A 157 -7.10 1.09 -7.10
N ALA A 158 -8.05 1.18 -8.03
CA ALA A 158 -7.88 1.97 -9.25
C ALA A 158 -7.63 3.45 -8.95
N LEU A 159 -8.38 4.02 -8.00
CA LEU A 159 -8.22 5.40 -7.54
C LEU A 159 -6.80 5.65 -7.00
N ASN A 160 -6.38 4.92 -5.97
CA ASN A 160 -5.07 5.12 -5.36
C ASN A 160 -3.92 4.84 -6.34
N ARG A 161 -4.10 3.86 -7.24
CA ARG A 161 -3.11 3.53 -8.27
C ARG A 161 -3.12 4.53 -9.43
N THR A 162 -3.99 5.51 -9.45
CA THR A 162 -3.95 6.59 -10.44
C THR A 162 -3.50 7.93 -9.84
N ASP A 163 -3.36 8.09 -8.53
CA ASP A 163 -3.03 9.35 -7.81
C ASP A 163 -1.95 10.26 -8.42
N PHE A 164 -0.93 9.71 -9.07
CA PHE A 164 0.16 10.50 -9.67
C PHE A 164 0.02 10.75 -11.17
N VAL A 165 -1.08 10.33 -11.78
CA VAL A 165 -1.39 10.61 -13.19
C VAL A 165 -2.00 12.01 -13.30
N ASP A 166 -1.48 12.80 -14.24
CA ASP A 166 -1.93 14.16 -14.51
C ASP A 166 -3.29 14.20 -15.24
N ASP A 167 -3.96 15.34 -15.12
CA ASP A 167 -5.31 15.55 -15.65
C ASP A 167 -5.39 15.40 -17.17
N ALA A 168 -4.32 15.71 -17.91
CA ALA A 168 -4.29 15.58 -19.36
C ALA A 168 -4.30 14.10 -19.79
N THR A 169 -3.63 13.23 -19.03
CA THR A 169 -3.51 11.79 -19.33
C THR A 169 -4.64 10.97 -18.71
N MET A 170 -5.28 11.47 -17.65
CA MET A 170 -6.29 10.77 -16.87
C MET A 170 -7.45 10.19 -17.69
N PRO A 171 -8.08 10.91 -18.64
CA PRO A 171 -9.20 10.37 -19.42
C PRO A 171 -8.82 9.11 -20.22
N MET A 172 -7.59 9.06 -20.73
CA MET A 172 -7.07 7.90 -21.47
C MET A 172 -6.84 6.69 -20.54
N VAL A 173 -6.33 6.95 -19.34
CA VAL A 173 -6.16 5.90 -18.30
C VAL A 173 -7.51 5.37 -17.86
N ASP A 174 -8.48 6.23 -17.58
CA ASP A 174 -9.83 5.84 -17.15
C ASP A 174 -10.55 4.99 -18.22
N ALA A 175 -10.48 5.40 -19.49
CA ALA A 175 -11.05 4.63 -20.59
C ALA A 175 -10.40 3.24 -20.72
N ALA A 176 -9.06 3.17 -20.66
CA ALA A 176 -8.34 1.91 -20.74
C ALA A 176 -8.64 0.99 -19.53
N LEU A 177 -8.80 1.56 -18.33
CA LEU A 177 -9.21 0.81 -17.14
C LEU A 177 -10.62 0.24 -17.30
N ALA A 178 -11.59 1.08 -17.68
CA ALA A 178 -12.98 0.66 -17.87
C ALA A 178 -13.10 -0.45 -18.93
N GLU A 179 -12.46 -0.27 -20.09
CA GLU A 179 -12.41 -1.28 -21.16
C GLU A 179 -11.81 -2.60 -20.64
N ALA A 180 -10.65 -2.51 -19.96
CA ALA A 180 -9.95 -3.66 -19.42
C ALA A 180 -10.75 -4.44 -18.37
N ILE A 181 -11.54 -3.74 -17.55
CA ILE A 181 -12.39 -4.30 -16.50
C ILE A 181 -13.63 -4.98 -17.11
N LEU A 182 -14.22 -4.37 -18.13
CA LEU A 182 -15.40 -4.91 -18.81
C LEU A 182 -15.04 -6.13 -19.69
N ALA A 183 -13.88 -6.11 -20.34
CA ALA A 183 -13.48 -7.15 -21.29
C ALA A 183 -12.97 -8.45 -20.63
N ARG A 184 -12.52 -8.43 -19.37
CA ARG A 184 -11.89 -9.57 -18.71
C ARG A 184 -12.82 -10.26 -17.74
N ASP A 185 -12.66 -11.56 -17.57
CA ASP A 185 -13.34 -12.36 -16.54
C ASP A 185 -12.97 -11.97 -15.10
N PRO A 186 -13.77 -12.38 -14.09
CA PRO A 186 -13.44 -12.18 -12.69
C PRO A 186 -12.02 -12.65 -12.36
N MET A 187 -11.27 -11.83 -11.62
CA MET A 187 -9.88 -12.11 -11.26
C MET A 187 -9.60 -11.83 -9.79
N SER A 188 -8.51 -12.38 -9.26
CA SER A 188 -8.06 -12.09 -7.90
C SER A 188 -7.71 -10.61 -7.74
N THR A 189 -7.74 -10.10 -6.51
CA THR A 189 -7.34 -8.71 -6.24
C THR A 189 -5.90 -8.43 -6.67
N THR A 190 -4.98 -9.37 -6.46
CA THR A 190 -3.58 -9.24 -6.91
C THR A 190 -3.48 -9.07 -8.42
N ARG A 191 -4.22 -9.87 -9.20
CA ARG A 191 -4.26 -9.74 -10.67
C ARG A 191 -4.90 -8.42 -11.11
N PHE A 192 -5.96 -7.99 -10.42
CA PHE A 192 -6.59 -6.69 -10.66
C PHE A 192 -5.60 -5.55 -10.42
N THR A 193 -4.88 -5.55 -9.29
CA THR A 193 -3.85 -4.54 -9.01
C THR A 193 -2.76 -4.52 -10.07
N ALA A 194 -2.25 -5.68 -10.48
CA ALA A 194 -1.25 -5.79 -11.54
C ALA A 194 -1.77 -5.27 -12.90
N LEU A 195 -3.04 -5.53 -13.22
CA LEU A 195 -3.69 -4.99 -14.41
C LEU A 195 -3.74 -3.46 -14.40
N VAL A 196 -4.17 -2.88 -13.27
CA VAL A 196 -4.20 -1.41 -13.10
C VAL A 196 -2.81 -0.83 -13.24
N ASP A 197 -1.82 -1.40 -12.55
CA ASP A 197 -0.43 -0.94 -12.63
C ASP A 197 0.12 -1.04 -14.06
N GLN A 198 -0.20 -2.09 -14.81
CA GLN A 198 0.21 -2.25 -16.21
C GLN A 198 -0.41 -1.18 -17.12
N ILE A 199 -1.69 -0.86 -16.92
CA ILE A 199 -2.38 0.19 -17.69
C ILE A 199 -1.77 1.55 -17.38
N VAL A 200 -1.55 1.86 -16.10
CA VAL A 200 -0.91 3.12 -15.68
C VAL A 200 0.50 3.22 -16.22
N HIS A 201 1.30 2.16 -16.18
CA HIS A 201 2.65 2.16 -16.74
C HIS A 201 2.66 2.42 -18.25
N ARG A 202 1.72 1.80 -18.99
CA ARG A 202 1.63 1.97 -20.44
C ARG A 202 1.15 3.36 -20.85
N GLN A 203 0.12 3.86 -20.18
CA GLN A 203 -0.58 5.08 -20.57
C GLN A 203 0.02 6.34 -19.91
N ALA A 204 0.61 6.21 -18.72
CA ALA A 204 1.12 7.30 -17.90
C ALA A 204 2.46 6.95 -17.20
N PRO A 205 3.54 6.66 -17.95
CA PRO A 205 4.82 6.23 -17.37
C PRO A 205 5.42 7.27 -16.40
N GLU A 206 5.25 8.57 -16.67
CA GLU A 206 5.71 9.63 -15.77
C GLU A 206 5.00 9.60 -14.41
N ALA A 207 3.76 9.11 -14.35
CA ALA A 207 3.04 8.93 -13.09
C ALA A 207 3.70 7.86 -12.20
N VAL A 208 4.22 6.79 -12.81
CA VAL A 208 4.98 5.74 -12.11
C VAL A 208 6.27 6.32 -11.54
N LYS A 209 6.96 7.15 -12.32
CA LYS A 209 8.18 7.85 -11.87
C LYS A 209 7.90 8.78 -10.70
N ARG A 210 6.88 9.65 -10.81
CA ARG A 210 6.43 10.53 -9.72
C ARG A 210 6.07 9.75 -8.45
N ARG A 211 5.37 8.62 -8.58
CA ARG A 211 5.07 7.73 -7.46
C ARG A 211 6.33 7.19 -6.80
N ASN A 212 7.30 6.71 -7.58
CA ASN A 212 8.54 6.14 -7.05
C ASN A 212 9.40 7.20 -6.34
N ASP A 213 9.48 8.41 -6.91
CA ASP A 213 10.15 9.54 -6.28
C ASP A 213 9.48 9.91 -4.95
N GLN A 214 8.15 9.92 -4.92
CA GLN A 214 7.38 10.19 -3.70
C GLN A 214 7.57 9.08 -2.66
N ALA A 215 7.52 7.80 -3.05
CA ALA A 215 7.78 6.67 -2.15
C ALA A 215 9.20 6.72 -1.55
N THR A 216 10.17 7.23 -2.31
CA THR A 216 11.52 7.46 -1.81
C THR A 216 11.56 8.58 -0.78
N ARG A 217 10.79 9.66 -0.97
CA ARG A 217 10.69 10.78 -0.01
C ARG A 217 9.94 10.39 1.26
N ASP A 218 8.87 9.61 1.12
CA ASP A 218 8.00 9.18 2.22
C ASP A 218 8.56 7.98 2.99
N ARG A 219 9.75 7.50 2.61
CA ARG A 219 10.41 6.40 3.30
C ARG A 219 10.59 6.75 4.78
N GLY A 220 10.21 5.83 5.66
CA GLY A 220 10.25 6.08 7.09
C GLY A 220 9.88 4.86 7.90
N VAL A 221 10.38 4.81 9.12
CA VAL A 221 10.11 3.74 10.08
C VAL A 221 9.65 4.36 11.40
N ASN A 222 8.57 3.83 11.94
CA ASN A 222 8.01 4.25 13.21
C ASN A 222 7.83 3.04 14.11
N ILE A 223 8.39 3.13 15.31
CA ILE A 223 8.31 2.10 16.35
C ILE A 223 7.57 2.73 17.53
N ARG A 224 6.41 2.18 17.88
CA ARG A 224 5.59 2.64 19.01
C ARG A 224 5.10 1.45 19.82
N PRO A 225 4.82 1.61 21.12
CA PRO A 225 4.05 0.64 21.87
C PRO A 225 2.76 0.27 21.14
N ASP A 226 2.40 -1.00 21.13
CA ASP A 226 1.15 -1.42 20.50
C ASP A 226 -0.04 -0.93 21.33
N ARG A 227 -0.96 -0.23 20.67
CA ARG A 227 -2.13 0.38 21.32
C ARG A 227 -3.12 -0.64 21.88
N HIS A 228 -3.12 -1.86 21.33
CA HIS A 228 -4.10 -2.91 21.63
C HIS A 228 -3.49 -4.05 22.44
N GLN A 229 -2.17 -4.24 22.38
CA GLN A 229 -1.47 -5.34 23.03
C GLN A 229 -0.37 -4.84 23.97
N PRO A 230 -0.66 -4.69 25.28
CA PRO A 230 0.32 -4.27 26.27
C PRO A 230 1.57 -5.16 26.28
N GLY A 231 2.74 -4.56 26.45
CA GLY A 231 4.03 -5.27 26.47
C GLY A 231 4.61 -5.57 25.08
N GLN A 232 3.93 -5.19 24.01
CA GLN A 232 4.46 -5.28 22.64
C GLN A 232 4.69 -3.89 22.04
N SER A 233 5.63 -3.80 21.10
CA SER A 233 5.80 -2.63 20.24
C SER A 233 5.54 -3.02 18.79
N ARG A 234 4.91 -2.12 18.03
CA ARG A 234 4.63 -2.30 16.62
C ARG A 234 5.59 -1.45 15.79
N ILE A 235 6.24 -2.11 14.84
CA ILE A 235 7.08 -1.48 13.82
C ILE A 235 6.21 -1.30 12.58
N THR A 236 6.14 -0.08 12.07
CA THR A 236 5.48 0.26 10.81
C THR A 236 6.41 1.11 9.97
N GLY A 237 6.33 0.98 8.65
CA GLY A 237 7.16 1.78 7.77
C GLY A 237 6.82 1.60 6.31
N HIS A 238 7.30 2.54 5.51
CA HIS A 238 7.19 2.54 4.06
C HIS A 238 8.60 2.60 3.50
N PHE A 239 8.86 1.77 2.50
CA PHE A 239 10.17 1.66 1.86
C PHE A 239 9.96 1.55 0.34
N PRO A 240 10.95 2.00 -0.47
CA PRO A 240 10.99 1.65 -1.88
C PRO A 240 10.89 0.13 -2.08
N HIS A 241 10.19 -0.29 -3.13
CA HIS A 241 9.87 -1.71 -3.36
C HIS A 241 11.12 -2.60 -3.44
N THR A 242 12.21 -2.08 -4.01
CA THR A 242 13.49 -2.80 -4.12
C THR A 242 14.13 -3.07 -2.76
N ASP A 243 14.14 -2.05 -1.90
CA ASP A 243 14.79 -2.12 -0.59
C ASP A 243 13.95 -2.98 0.36
N ALA A 244 12.62 -2.89 0.25
CA ALA A 244 11.69 -3.77 0.95
C ALA A 244 11.89 -5.23 0.54
N ALA A 245 12.09 -5.51 -0.75
CA ALA A 245 12.34 -6.86 -1.25
C ALA A 245 13.66 -7.41 -0.77
N ALA A 246 14.73 -6.61 -0.81
CA ALA A 246 16.04 -6.99 -0.29
C ALA A 246 15.98 -7.30 1.21
N LEU A 247 15.34 -6.44 2.01
CA LEU A 247 15.14 -6.66 3.44
C LEU A 247 14.31 -7.93 3.70
N ASN A 248 13.19 -8.10 2.99
CA ASN A 248 12.34 -9.27 3.14
C ASN A 248 13.08 -10.58 2.79
N ALA A 249 13.88 -10.56 1.73
CA ALA A 249 14.73 -11.68 1.33
C ALA A 249 15.81 -11.96 2.38
N GLN A 250 16.45 -10.93 2.94
CA GLN A 250 17.46 -11.08 3.99
C GLN A 250 16.89 -11.72 5.26
N LEU A 251 15.73 -11.23 5.72
CA LEU A 251 15.05 -11.79 6.88
C LEU A 251 14.63 -13.25 6.65
N THR A 252 14.16 -13.56 5.42
CA THR A 252 13.83 -14.94 5.05
C THR A 252 15.08 -15.82 5.09
N ALA A 253 16.16 -15.39 4.45
CA ALA A 253 17.39 -16.16 4.34
C ALA A 253 18.02 -16.43 5.72
N MET A 254 18.02 -15.43 6.61
CA MET A 254 18.44 -15.61 8.02
C MET A 254 17.53 -16.59 8.78
N ALA A 255 16.21 -16.48 8.60
CA ALA A 255 15.26 -17.35 9.28
C ALA A 255 15.30 -18.81 8.79
N THR A 256 15.65 -19.04 7.51
CA THR A 256 15.81 -20.38 6.93
C THR A 256 17.20 -20.97 7.11
N GLY A 257 18.20 -20.14 7.43
CA GLY A 257 19.58 -20.56 7.64
C GLY A 257 19.83 -21.33 8.94
N VAL A 258 18.88 -21.33 9.87
CA VAL A 258 18.96 -22.13 11.11
C VAL A 258 18.54 -23.59 10.86
N HIS A 259 18.96 -24.49 11.74
CA HIS A 259 18.64 -25.91 11.61
C HIS A 259 17.13 -26.17 11.71
N THR A 260 16.67 -27.25 11.05
CA THR A 260 15.27 -27.69 11.07
C THR A 260 14.75 -27.97 12.48
N GLY A 261 15.64 -28.38 13.40
CA GLY A 261 15.36 -28.63 14.81
C GLY A 261 15.32 -27.39 15.71
N ASP A 262 15.42 -26.18 15.15
CA ASP A 262 15.22 -24.95 15.94
C ASP A 262 13.75 -24.84 16.39
N PRO A 263 13.47 -24.66 17.69
CA PRO A 263 12.11 -24.70 18.23
C PRO A 263 11.24 -23.50 17.83
N ARG A 264 11.84 -22.41 17.30
CA ARG A 264 11.11 -21.21 16.93
C ARG A 264 10.34 -21.40 15.63
N THR A 265 9.17 -20.78 15.55
CA THR A 265 8.36 -20.70 14.31
C THR A 265 8.99 -19.74 13.29
N MET A 266 8.64 -19.88 12.00
CA MET A 266 9.15 -18.98 10.95
C MET A 266 8.90 -17.47 11.24
N PRO A 267 7.73 -17.04 11.72
CA PRO A 267 7.53 -15.64 12.11
C PRO A 267 8.44 -15.19 13.26
N GLN A 268 8.65 -16.03 14.27
CA GLN A 268 9.56 -15.74 15.39
C GLN A 268 11.01 -15.62 14.91
N ARG A 269 11.49 -16.57 14.10
CA ARG A 269 12.85 -16.52 13.52
C ARG A 269 13.07 -15.26 12.69
N ARG A 270 12.06 -14.79 11.96
CA ARG A 270 12.14 -13.54 11.19
C ARG A 270 12.20 -12.30 12.10
N ALA A 271 11.44 -12.29 13.20
CA ALA A 271 11.52 -11.22 14.19
C ALA A 271 12.92 -11.18 14.84
N ASP A 272 13.45 -12.35 15.23
CA ASP A 272 14.80 -12.45 15.79
C ASP A 272 15.89 -12.09 14.77
N ALA A 273 15.69 -12.43 13.48
CA ALA A 273 16.60 -12.02 12.41
C ALA A 273 16.66 -10.50 12.25
N LEU A 274 15.52 -9.81 12.38
CA LEU A 274 15.48 -8.35 12.35
C LEU A 274 16.25 -7.74 13.53
N LEU A 275 16.09 -8.29 14.73
CA LEU A 275 16.85 -7.88 15.91
C LEU A 275 18.34 -8.18 15.77
N ALA A 276 18.70 -9.34 15.21
CA ALA A 276 20.08 -9.72 14.94
C ALA A 276 20.75 -8.72 13.98
N LEU A 277 20.07 -8.31 12.90
CA LEU A 277 20.54 -7.25 12.00
C LEU A 277 20.73 -5.92 12.73
N ALA A 278 19.80 -5.54 13.62
CA ALA A 278 19.93 -4.31 14.42
C ALA A 278 21.13 -4.36 15.38
N HIS A 279 21.55 -5.56 15.81
CA HIS A 279 22.78 -5.78 16.58
C HIS A 279 24.03 -6.01 15.72
N GLY A 280 23.96 -5.76 14.40
CA GLY A 280 25.10 -5.91 13.48
C GLY A 280 25.44 -7.35 13.10
N LYS A 281 24.61 -8.33 13.45
CA LYS A 281 24.79 -9.73 13.06
C LYS A 281 24.20 -9.98 11.67
N GLN A 282 24.90 -10.79 10.87
CA GLN A 282 24.44 -11.19 9.53
C GLN A 282 23.81 -12.58 9.50
N THR A 283 23.87 -13.32 10.62
CA THR A 283 23.32 -14.67 10.79
C THR A 283 22.46 -14.73 12.05
N LEU A 284 21.50 -15.64 12.06
CA LEU A 284 20.70 -15.93 13.25
C LEU A 284 21.32 -17.10 14.02
N ASP A 285 21.54 -16.92 15.32
CA ASP A 285 22.03 -17.99 16.19
C ASP A 285 20.94 -19.06 16.37
N CYS A 286 21.28 -20.32 16.08
CA CYS A 286 20.34 -21.44 16.13
C CYS A 286 20.11 -21.90 17.58
N GLN A 287 18.85 -22.15 17.96
CA GLN A 287 18.45 -22.59 19.31
C GLN A 287 18.14 -24.10 19.39
N CYS A 288 18.55 -24.89 18.39
CA CYS A 288 18.41 -26.34 18.46
C CYS A 288 19.32 -26.92 19.56
N PRO A 289 18.98 -28.09 20.15
CA PRO A 289 19.78 -28.72 21.21
C PRO A 289 21.26 -28.91 20.85
N ASP A 290 21.56 -29.17 19.58
CA ASP A 290 22.93 -29.40 19.08
C ASP A 290 23.75 -28.11 18.93
N CYS A 291 23.10 -26.94 18.93
CA CYS A 291 23.74 -25.62 18.77
C CYS A 291 23.63 -24.75 20.02
N ALA A 292 22.73 -25.08 20.94
CA ALA A 292 22.64 -24.40 22.22
C ALA A 292 23.95 -24.65 22.99
N PRO A 293 24.60 -23.60 23.52
CA PRO A 293 25.75 -23.80 24.40
C PRO A 293 25.29 -24.66 25.60
N PRO A 294 26.16 -25.57 26.11
CA PRO A 294 25.83 -26.31 27.33
C PRO A 294 25.49 -25.28 28.42
N PRO A 295 24.42 -25.49 29.21
CA PRO A 295 24.05 -24.54 30.24
C PRO A 295 25.25 -24.28 31.13
N ALA A 296 25.62 -23.00 31.29
CA ALA A 296 26.70 -22.62 32.18
C ALA A 296 26.37 -23.17 33.58
N GLU A 297 27.25 -23.99 34.13
CA GLU A 297 27.16 -24.40 35.53
C GLU A 297 27.16 -23.14 36.39
N GLN A 298 26.01 -22.86 37.02
CA GLN A 298 25.91 -21.81 38.00
C GLN A 298 26.73 -22.27 39.22
N ASN A 299 28.00 -21.87 39.30
CA ASN A 299 28.74 -21.92 40.54
C ASN A 299 28.08 -20.94 41.52
N LEU A 300 27.16 -21.46 42.33
CA LEU A 300 26.46 -20.75 43.41
C LEU A 300 27.37 -20.46 44.63
N ASP A 301 28.67 -20.70 44.55
CA ASP A 301 29.63 -20.48 45.64
C ASP A 301 30.61 -19.33 45.36
N THR A 302 30.10 -18.14 45.07
CA THR A 302 30.90 -16.91 45.20
C THR A 302 30.39 -16.13 46.41
N PRO A 303 31.14 -16.03 47.52
CA PRO A 303 30.74 -15.21 48.65
C PRO A 303 30.82 -13.72 48.27
N GLU A 304 29.79 -12.96 48.63
CA GLU A 304 29.72 -11.49 48.51
C GLU A 304 30.97 -10.83 49.12
N PRO A 305 31.67 -9.92 48.41
CA PRO A 305 32.68 -9.10 49.04
C PRO A 305 32.01 -8.00 49.86
N ALA A 306 32.34 -8.00 51.15
CA ALA A 306 31.97 -7.01 52.14
C ALA A 306 32.51 -5.60 51.81
N ASP A 307 31.75 -4.62 52.30
CA ASP A 307 31.96 -3.17 52.32
C ASP A 307 33.42 -2.70 52.30
N ALA A 308 33.76 -1.89 51.28
CA ALA A 308 34.93 -1.03 51.28
C ALA A 308 34.51 0.43 51.02
N GLU A 309 34.63 1.25 52.05
CA GLU A 309 34.38 2.69 52.08
C GLU A 309 35.10 3.46 50.96
N THR A 310 34.37 4.34 50.28
CA THR A 310 34.93 5.35 49.37
C THR A 310 35.01 6.70 50.10
N PRO A 311 36.18 7.35 50.20
CA PRO A 311 36.23 8.75 50.64
C PRO A 311 36.17 9.70 49.44
N GLU A 312 35.28 10.70 49.51
CA GLU A 312 35.27 11.88 48.64
C GLU A 312 36.45 12.83 48.96
N PRO A 313 36.93 13.62 47.98
CA PRO A 313 36.77 15.07 48.15
C PRO A 313 36.53 15.89 46.84
N GLU A 314 35.50 16.73 46.92
CA GLU A 314 35.28 18.16 46.58
C GLU A 314 36.37 19.06 45.90
N PRO A 315 36.02 20.28 45.37
CA PRO A 315 35.95 20.59 43.94
C PRO A 315 36.97 21.65 43.46
N THR A 316 37.13 21.80 42.13
CA THR A 316 37.87 22.94 41.53
C THR A 316 37.12 23.58 40.35
N PRO A 317 37.31 24.90 40.11
CA PRO A 317 36.32 25.75 39.46
C PRO A 317 36.50 25.90 37.94
N VAL A 318 35.41 26.36 37.34
CA VAL A 318 35.16 26.65 35.92
C VAL A 318 36.10 27.73 35.34
N ALA A 319 36.60 27.51 34.12
CA ALA A 319 36.99 28.56 33.18
C ALA A 319 36.69 28.14 31.72
N VAL A 320 36.13 29.07 30.95
CA VAL A 320 35.76 29.01 29.52
C VAL A 320 36.10 30.41 28.94
N PRO A 321 36.31 30.68 27.63
CA PRO A 321 36.77 29.90 26.46
C PRO A 321 37.98 30.54 25.73
N GLY A 322 38.50 29.90 24.67
CA GLY A 322 39.35 30.54 23.66
C GLY A 322 39.40 29.77 22.35
N VAL A 323 38.87 30.37 21.27
CA VAL A 323 38.83 29.87 19.89
C VAL A 323 40.21 29.96 19.24
N THR A 324 40.61 28.95 18.45
CA THR A 324 41.42 29.14 17.22
C THR A 324 41.28 27.94 16.27
N ASP A 325 41.05 28.26 15.00
CA ASP A 325 41.11 27.41 13.81
C ASP A 325 42.46 26.70 13.67
N THR A 326 42.47 25.43 13.25
CA THR A 326 43.39 24.98 12.18
C THR A 326 42.83 23.71 11.50
N ALA A 327 42.84 23.76 10.17
CA ALA A 327 42.39 22.74 9.24
C ALA A 327 43.10 21.38 9.38
N ALA A 328 42.37 20.29 9.13
CA ALA A 328 42.91 18.98 8.84
C ALA A 328 42.19 18.36 7.63
N THR A 329 43.00 17.99 6.66
CA THR A 329 42.77 17.44 5.33
C THR A 329 42.01 16.11 5.36
N GLU A 330 41.05 15.95 4.44
CA GLU A 330 40.36 14.67 4.14
C GLU A 330 41.32 13.69 3.43
N PRO A 331 41.31 12.39 3.73
CA PRO A 331 41.81 11.37 2.82
C PRO A 331 40.70 10.91 1.86
N ASP A 332 41.06 10.94 0.59
CA ASP A 332 40.31 10.52 -0.58
C ASP A 332 40.50 9.00 -0.76
N ASP A 333 39.51 8.19 -0.35
CA ASP A 333 39.48 6.75 -0.59
C ASP A 333 38.47 6.44 -1.70
N ASN A 334 38.91 6.63 -2.95
CA ASN A 334 38.19 6.18 -4.14
C ASN A 334 39.00 5.08 -4.82
N GLU A 335 38.85 3.83 -4.36
CA GLU A 335 39.28 2.64 -5.08
C GLU A 335 38.12 1.62 -5.12
N PRO A 336 37.73 1.11 -6.31
CA PRO A 336 36.57 0.25 -6.44
C PRO A 336 36.86 -1.13 -5.82
N ALA A 337 35.91 -1.61 -5.01
CA ALA A 337 35.94 -2.93 -4.40
C ALA A 337 35.99 -4.06 -5.45
N PRO A 338 36.78 -5.14 -5.24
CA PRO A 338 36.90 -6.21 -6.21
C PRO A 338 35.67 -7.14 -6.20
N GLU A 339 35.30 -7.60 -7.39
CA GLU A 339 34.21 -8.55 -7.65
C GLU A 339 34.46 -9.89 -6.95
N LEU A 340 33.64 -10.23 -5.95
CA LEU A 340 33.65 -11.51 -5.25
C LEU A 340 32.83 -12.57 -6.01
N THR A 341 33.42 -13.15 -7.07
CA THR A 341 32.86 -14.31 -7.79
C THR A 341 33.63 -15.61 -7.50
N GLY A 342 33.91 -15.87 -6.21
CA GLY A 342 34.44 -17.16 -5.76
C GLY A 342 33.78 -17.56 -4.45
N ASP A 343 33.23 -18.78 -4.38
CA ASP A 343 32.75 -19.35 -3.11
C ASP A 343 33.92 -19.42 -2.12
N CYS A 344 33.89 -18.56 -1.10
CA CYS A 344 34.90 -18.55 -0.05
C CYS A 344 34.77 -19.83 0.79
N THR A 345 35.85 -20.60 0.87
CA THR A 345 35.96 -21.75 1.79
C THR A 345 36.28 -21.33 3.23
N CYS A 346 36.19 -20.05 3.54
CA CYS A 346 36.54 -19.49 4.84
C CYS A 346 35.35 -19.57 5.82
N THR A 347 35.65 -19.84 7.09
CA THR A 347 34.67 -19.92 8.20
C THR A 347 34.25 -18.56 8.75
N CYS A 348 34.57 -17.44 8.08
CA CYS A 348 34.22 -16.11 8.56
C CYS A 348 32.71 -15.84 8.40
N THR A 349 32.16 -15.07 9.33
CA THR A 349 30.73 -14.79 9.44
C THR A 349 30.14 -14.14 8.19
N SER A 350 30.92 -13.31 7.48
CA SER A 350 30.48 -12.65 6.24
C SER A 350 30.30 -13.62 5.07
N CYS A 351 31.09 -14.70 4.99
CA CYS A 351 30.98 -15.69 3.93
C CYS A 351 29.92 -16.76 4.20
N ARG A 352 29.53 -16.94 5.47
CA ARG A 352 28.42 -17.83 5.88
C ARG A 352 27.07 -17.10 6.01
N ALA A 353 27.05 -15.79 5.77
CA ALA A 353 25.81 -15.02 5.80
C ALA A 353 24.83 -15.57 4.76
N PRO A 354 23.58 -15.89 5.14
CA PRO A 354 22.59 -16.40 4.20
C PRO A 354 22.34 -15.36 3.10
N ARG A 355 22.47 -15.79 1.85
CA ARG A 355 22.33 -14.92 0.67
C ARG A 355 20.84 -14.61 0.43
N PRO A 356 20.40 -13.34 0.50
CA PRO A 356 19.02 -12.98 0.17
C PRO A 356 18.77 -13.27 -1.30
N THR A 357 17.71 -14.02 -1.61
CA THR A 357 17.30 -14.32 -2.98
C THR A 357 15.89 -13.81 -3.22
N TYR A 358 15.71 -13.05 -4.31
CA TYR A 358 14.41 -12.65 -4.83
C TYR A 358 14.44 -12.75 -6.36
N HIS A 359 13.28 -12.98 -6.97
CA HIS A 359 13.18 -13.20 -8.40
C HIS A 359 12.60 -11.98 -9.12
N ILE A 360 13.22 -11.65 -10.25
CA ILE A 360 12.74 -10.60 -11.15
C ILE A 360 12.49 -11.24 -12.51
N VAL A 361 11.33 -10.96 -13.09
CA VAL A 361 10.95 -11.40 -14.44
C VAL A 361 10.78 -10.18 -15.32
N GLY A 362 11.41 -10.17 -16.49
CA GLY A 362 11.29 -9.07 -17.45
C GLY A 362 11.64 -9.50 -18.86
N ASN A 363 11.25 -8.69 -19.85
CA ASN A 363 11.55 -8.98 -21.24
C ASN A 363 13.05 -8.79 -21.51
N LEU A 364 13.63 -9.66 -22.35
CA LEU A 364 15.02 -9.53 -22.78
C LEU A 364 15.24 -8.20 -23.50
N THR A 365 14.28 -7.77 -24.33
CA THR A 365 14.31 -6.49 -25.06
C THR A 365 14.41 -5.28 -24.13
N THR A 366 13.70 -5.31 -23.00
CA THR A 366 13.84 -4.30 -21.94
C THR A 366 15.23 -4.32 -21.32
N LEU A 367 15.76 -5.52 -21.03
CA LEU A 367 17.08 -5.70 -20.42
C LEU A 367 18.19 -5.14 -21.32
N ILE A 368 18.14 -5.41 -22.62
CA ILE A 368 19.13 -4.91 -23.60
C ILE A 368 18.85 -3.47 -24.07
N GLY A 369 17.84 -2.80 -23.52
CA GLY A 369 17.56 -1.38 -23.78
C GLY A 369 16.81 -1.08 -25.07
N LEU A 370 16.17 -2.07 -25.70
CA LEU A 370 15.36 -1.86 -26.91
C LEU A 370 13.99 -1.25 -26.61
N ASP A 371 13.45 -1.51 -25.43
CA ASP A 371 12.19 -0.92 -24.94
C ASP A 371 12.29 -0.61 -23.44
N ASN A 372 11.25 0.04 -22.90
CA ASN A 372 11.13 0.37 -21.48
C ASN A 372 9.90 -0.29 -20.85
N ASP A 373 9.59 -1.51 -21.27
CA ASP A 373 8.53 -2.30 -20.62
C ASP A 373 8.88 -2.58 -19.15
N PRO A 374 7.87 -2.70 -18.25
CA PRO A 374 8.12 -2.92 -16.85
C PRO A 374 8.53 -4.38 -16.58
N GLY A 375 9.39 -4.58 -15.57
CA GLY A 375 9.66 -5.89 -14.99
C GLY A 375 8.68 -6.22 -13.85
N MET A 376 8.65 -7.46 -13.40
CA MET A 376 7.89 -7.94 -12.25
C MET A 376 8.86 -8.44 -11.17
N LEU A 377 8.76 -7.88 -9.97
CA LEU A 377 9.48 -8.30 -8.77
C LEU A 377 8.55 -9.17 -7.91
N ASP A 378 8.98 -10.39 -7.60
CA ASP A 378 8.16 -11.35 -6.87
C ASP A 378 7.71 -10.82 -5.50
N GLY A 379 6.42 -10.93 -5.18
CA GLY A 379 5.80 -10.40 -3.96
C GLY A 379 5.67 -8.88 -3.87
N HIS A 380 6.30 -8.10 -4.76
CA HIS A 380 6.36 -6.64 -4.68
C HIS A 380 5.73 -5.92 -5.89
N GLY A 381 5.51 -6.60 -7.03
CA GLY A 381 4.76 -6.04 -8.17
C GLY A 381 5.66 -5.49 -9.28
N LEU A 382 5.12 -4.58 -10.10
CA LEU A 382 5.85 -4.03 -11.25
C LEU A 382 6.98 -3.09 -10.82
N ILE A 383 8.12 -3.20 -11.51
CA ILE A 383 9.29 -2.31 -11.40
C ILE A 383 9.58 -1.67 -12.76
N ASP A 384 10.07 -0.44 -12.77
CA ASP A 384 10.42 0.24 -14.02
C ASP A 384 11.67 -0.37 -14.68
N ALA A 385 11.81 -0.15 -15.99
CA ALA A 385 12.89 -0.72 -16.79
C ALA A 385 14.30 -0.33 -16.28
N HIS A 386 14.48 0.88 -15.75
CA HIS A 386 15.79 1.32 -15.24
C HIS A 386 16.14 0.60 -13.94
N THR A 387 15.19 0.53 -13.01
CA THR A 387 15.32 -0.25 -11.78
C THR A 387 15.58 -1.72 -12.08
N MET A 388 14.86 -2.30 -13.05
CA MET A 388 15.09 -3.67 -13.49
C MET A 388 16.53 -3.84 -14.00
N ARG A 389 17.01 -3.03 -14.95
CA ARG A 389 18.38 -3.12 -15.47
C ARG A 389 19.43 -3.01 -14.37
N ARG A 390 19.23 -2.09 -13.41
CA ARG A 390 20.13 -1.92 -12.27
C ARG A 390 20.18 -3.16 -11.38
N LEU A 391 19.03 -3.74 -11.04
CA LEU A 391 18.98 -4.96 -10.22
C LEU A 391 19.53 -6.18 -10.96
N PHE A 392 19.34 -6.24 -12.28
CA PHE A 392 19.88 -7.32 -13.09
C PHE A 392 21.41 -7.27 -13.17
N ALA A 393 22.04 -6.08 -13.18
CA ALA A 393 23.49 -5.96 -13.29
C ALA A 393 24.26 -6.81 -12.25
N ASP A 394 23.70 -6.95 -11.04
CA ASP A 394 24.31 -7.67 -9.94
C ASP A 394 23.74 -9.10 -9.75
N ALA A 395 22.81 -9.55 -10.59
CA ALA A 395 22.03 -10.77 -10.39
C ALA A 395 22.54 -11.96 -11.23
N ALA A 396 22.40 -13.17 -10.68
CA ALA A 396 22.55 -14.39 -11.47
C ALA A 396 21.39 -14.51 -12.48
N HIS A 397 21.72 -14.63 -13.77
CA HIS A 397 20.73 -14.65 -14.84
C HIS A 397 20.31 -16.07 -15.23
N THR A 398 19.01 -16.29 -15.37
CA THR A 398 18.46 -17.45 -16.09
C THR A 398 17.60 -16.93 -17.23
N PHE A 399 18.07 -17.11 -18.47
CA PHE A 399 17.30 -16.72 -19.64
C PHE A 399 16.27 -17.81 -19.96
N ILE A 400 15.00 -17.49 -19.77
CA ILE A 400 13.90 -18.33 -20.25
C ILE A 400 13.68 -17.95 -21.71
N THR A 401 14.21 -18.75 -22.64
CA THR A 401 13.91 -18.57 -24.05
C THR A 401 12.49 -19.07 -24.31
N THR A 402 11.51 -18.18 -24.23
CA THR A 402 10.27 -18.39 -24.96
C THR A 402 10.64 -18.27 -26.43
N GLY A 403 10.96 -19.40 -27.08
CA GLY A 403 11.36 -19.40 -28.49
C GLY A 403 10.39 -18.55 -29.30
N ALA A 404 10.89 -17.75 -30.26
CA ALA A 404 10.10 -16.89 -31.12
C ALA A 404 8.92 -17.68 -31.69
N ARG A 405 7.78 -17.59 -31.03
CA ARG A 405 6.59 -18.37 -31.32
C ARG A 405 5.63 -17.40 -31.98
N THR A 406 5.53 -17.51 -33.30
CA THR A 406 4.52 -16.79 -34.09
C THR A 406 3.10 -17.20 -33.72
N ASP A 407 2.95 -18.38 -33.10
CA ASP A 407 1.72 -18.81 -32.43
C ASP A 407 2.06 -19.39 -31.06
N PRO A 408 1.33 -19.03 -29.99
CA PRO A 408 1.47 -19.73 -28.72
C PRO A 408 1.15 -21.21 -28.95
N ALA A 409 1.95 -22.13 -28.40
CA ALA A 409 1.52 -23.53 -28.38
C ALA A 409 0.15 -23.59 -27.71
N ASP A 410 -0.68 -24.57 -28.04
CA ASP A 410 -1.87 -24.85 -27.23
C ASP A 410 -1.54 -24.91 -25.73
N ALA A 411 -0.34 -25.36 -25.34
CA ALA A 411 0.13 -25.35 -23.97
C ALA A 411 0.44 -23.94 -23.42
N ASP A 412 1.05 -23.05 -24.20
CA ASP A 412 1.40 -21.68 -23.81
C ASP A 412 0.16 -20.78 -23.83
N THR A 413 -0.72 -20.96 -24.82
CA THR A 413 -2.04 -20.31 -24.86
C THR A 413 -2.88 -20.79 -23.69
N ARG A 414 -2.83 -22.08 -23.35
CA ARG A 414 -3.53 -22.64 -22.19
C ARG A 414 -2.87 -22.27 -20.87
N ALA A 415 -1.56 -22.01 -20.82
CA ALA A 415 -0.85 -21.53 -19.63
C ALA A 415 -1.05 -20.04 -19.42
N ALA A 416 -0.99 -19.22 -20.47
CA ALA A 416 -1.34 -17.80 -20.45
C ALA A 416 -2.83 -17.63 -20.16
N ALA A 417 -3.70 -18.43 -20.79
CA ALA A 417 -5.12 -18.51 -20.46
C ALA A 417 -5.30 -18.97 -19.02
N ALA A 418 -4.68 -20.05 -18.55
CA ALA A 418 -4.79 -20.47 -17.14
C ALA A 418 -4.21 -19.45 -16.15
N ALA A 419 -3.19 -18.69 -16.54
CA ALA A 419 -2.63 -17.60 -15.76
C ALA A 419 -3.53 -16.36 -15.77
N SER A 420 -4.33 -16.14 -16.82
CA SER A 420 -5.34 -15.07 -16.88
C SER A 420 -6.69 -15.49 -16.31
N THR A 421 -7.00 -16.78 -16.32
CA THR A 421 -8.30 -17.34 -15.92
C THR A 421 -8.30 -17.61 -14.44
N TYR A 422 -9.39 -17.23 -13.78
CA TYR A 422 -9.64 -17.57 -12.39
C TYR A 422 -9.52 -19.08 -12.20
N VAL A 423 -8.64 -19.53 -11.29
CA VAL A 423 -8.54 -20.94 -10.92
C VAL A 423 -9.62 -21.21 -9.88
N PRO A 424 -10.68 -21.98 -10.20
CA PRO A 424 -11.75 -22.24 -9.25
C PRO A 424 -11.21 -23.00 -8.05
N SER A 425 -11.81 -22.80 -6.86
CA SER A 425 -11.40 -23.55 -5.68
C SER A 425 -11.51 -25.06 -5.90
N LYS A 426 -10.69 -25.87 -5.20
CA LYS A 426 -10.76 -27.35 -5.31
C LYS A 426 -12.18 -27.89 -5.11
N LYS A 427 -12.98 -27.25 -4.25
CA LYS A 427 -14.39 -27.58 -4.03
C LYS A 427 -15.27 -27.24 -5.22
N LEU A 428 -15.12 -26.05 -5.80
CA LEU A 428 -15.86 -25.63 -6.99
C LEU A 428 -15.55 -26.52 -8.19
N GLN A 429 -14.27 -26.88 -8.39
CA GLN A 429 -13.88 -27.83 -9.44
C GLN A 429 -14.49 -29.23 -9.23
N ALA A 430 -14.64 -29.68 -7.98
CA ALA A 430 -15.27 -30.95 -7.66
C ALA A 430 -16.77 -30.94 -8.02
N LEU A 431 -17.50 -29.86 -7.69
CA LEU A 431 -18.91 -29.71 -8.04
C LEU A 431 -19.15 -29.71 -9.56
N VAL A 432 -18.32 -28.97 -10.32
CA VAL A 432 -18.40 -28.98 -11.80
C VAL A 432 -18.15 -30.38 -12.36
N ARG A 433 -17.15 -31.11 -11.82
CA ARG A 433 -16.86 -32.49 -12.25
C ARG A 433 -17.96 -33.48 -11.88
N ALA A 434 -18.70 -33.23 -10.80
CA ALA A 434 -19.82 -34.05 -10.37
C ALA A 434 -21.11 -33.78 -11.18
N GLY A 435 -21.14 -32.71 -12.01
CA GLY A 435 -22.34 -32.31 -12.74
C GLY A 435 -23.43 -31.70 -11.84
N GLU A 436 -23.04 -31.21 -10.66
CA GLU A 436 -23.93 -30.62 -9.65
C GLU A 436 -24.03 -29.09 -9.77
N LEU A 437 -23.66 -28.53 -10.94
CA LEU A 437 -23.67 -27.10 -11.27
C LEU A 437 -24.29 -26.84 -12.64
#